data_AF-A0AAN1F0A7-F1
#
_entry.id   AF-A0AAN1F0A7-F1
#
_cell.length_a   1.000
_cell.length_b   1.000
_cell.length_c   1.000
_cell.angle_alpha   90.00
_cell.angle_beta   90.00
_cell.angle_gamma   90.00
#
_symmetry.space_group_name_H-M   'P 1'
#
loop_
_entity.id
_entity.type
_entity.pdbx_description
1 polymer ?
#
loop_
_entity_poly.entity_id
_entity_poly.type
_entity_poly.pdbx_seq_one_letter_code
_entity_poly.pdbx_strand_id
1 'polypeptide(L)'
;MNHDTFKEYVISHCHAVRDFRRRAVVYQRLKHAQGCAADQRDPVIEEKAVEAMVERFVCSAYCNLKRYIKEEDQDSRQAWITFIEQQDVLASLEASASQIVLHDE
;
A
#
# COMPACT_ATOMS: atom_id res chain seq x y z
N MET A 1 -13.54 11.99 1.89
CA MET A 1 -13.40 10.68 1.24
C MET A 1 -13.08 9.63 2.29
N ASN A 2 -13.79 8.50 2.30
CA ASN A 2 -13.50 7.40 3.21
C ASN A 2 -12.31 6.56 2.71
N HIS A 3 -11.86 5.62 3.55
CA HIS A 3 -10.70 4.77 3.27
C HIS A 3 -10.88 3.91 2.00
N ASP A 4 -12.05 3.30 1.81
CA ASP A 4 -12.27 2.37 0.69
C ASP A 4 -12.29 3.13 -0.65
N THR A 5 -12.92 4.29 -0.70
CA THR A 5 -12.87 5.16 -1.89
C THR A 5 -11.45 5.66 -2.15
N PHE A 6 -10.66 5.97 -1.12
CA PHE A 6 -9.25 6.30 -1.30
C PHE A 6 -8.45 5.13 -1.88
N LYS A 7 -8.65 3.92 -1.36
CA LYS A 7 -7.99 2.70 -1.84
C LYS A 7 -8.31 2.44 -3.31
N GLU A 8 -9.58 2.51 -3.69
CA GLU A 8 -10.03 2.37 -5.07
C GLU A 8 -9.42 3.44 -5.98
N TYR A 9 -9.36 4.69 -5.50
CA TYR A 9 -8.74 5.79 -6.23
C TYR A 9 -7.25 5.52 -6.50
N VAL A 10 -6.48 5.15 -5.47
CA VAL A 10 -5.04 4.85 -5.64
C VAL A 10 -4.82 3.68 -6.59
N ILE A 11 -5.60 2.59 -6.45
CA ILE A 11 -5.48 1.40 -7.32
C ILE A 11 -5.79 1.73 -8.79
N SER A 12 -6.72 2.63 -9.06
CA SER A 12 -7.13 2.99 -10.41
C SER A 12 -6.24 4.05 -11.08
N HIS A 13 -5.52 4.86 -10.29
CA HIS A 13 -4.78 6.01 -10.80
C HIS A 13 -3.26 5.88 -10.69
N CYS A 14 -2.74 4.87 -9.99
CA CYS A 14 -1.30 4.59 -9.98
C CYS A 14 -1.00 3.11 -9.70
N HIS A 15 0.28 2.75 -9.81
CA HIS A 15 0.73 1.38 -9.65
C HIS A 15 1.25 1.04 -8.26
N ALA A 16 1.28 2.00 -7.33
CA ALA A 16 1.89 1.86 -6.02
C ALA A 16 1.40 0.63 -5.25
N VAL A 17 0.08 0.39 -5.21
CA VAL A 17 -0.51 -0.77 -4.50
C VAL A 17 -0.10 -2.09 -5.14
N ARG A 18 -0.11 -2.16 -6.48
CA ARG A 18 0.30 -3.36 -7.24
C ARG A 18 1.78 -3.65 -7.01
N ASP A 19 2.62 -2.64 -7.08
CA ASP A 19 4.06 -2.79 -6.97
C ASP A 19 4.46 -3.11 -5.52
N PHE A 20 3.83 -2.46 -4.54
CA PHE A 20 3.98 -2.82 -3.13
C PHE A 20 3.55 -4.27 -2.87
N ARG A 21 2.42 -4.74 -3.44
CA ARG A 21 1.99 -6.14 -3.31
C ARG A 21 3.05 -7.11 -3.84
N ARG A 22 3.62 -6.83 -5.02
CA ARG A 22 4.72 -7.65 -5.58
C ARG A 22 5.91 -7.72 -4.63
N ARG A 23 6.28 -6.60 -4.00
CA ARG A 23 7.35 -6.56 -2.99
C ARG A 23 6.97 -7.32 -1.72
N ALA A 24 5.74 -7.18 -1.24
CA ALA A 24 5.25 -7.90 -0.08
C ALA A 24 5.30 -9.43 -0.27
N VAL A 25 4.98 -9.92 -1.48
CA VAL A 25 5.13 -11.35 -1.82
C VAL A 25 6.58 -11.80 -1.68
N VAL A 26 7.54 -11.04 -2.26
CA VAL A 26 8.97 -11.35 -2.15
C VAL A 26 9.41 -11.33 -0.69
N TYR A 27 8.98 -10.33 0.08
CA TYR A 27 9.30 -10.22 1.50
C TYR A 27 8.83 -11.43 2.31
N GLN A 28 7.58 -11.88 2.11
CA GLN A 28 7.05 -13.05 2.82
C GLN A 28 7.83 -14.32 2.45
N ARG A 29 8.18 -14.50 1.17
CA ARG A 29 9.02 -15.62 0.71
C ARG A 29 10.39 -15.63 1.38
N LEU A 30 11.07 -14.48 1.40
CA LEU A 30 12.36 -14.30 2.06
C LEU A 30 12.30 -14.60 3.56
N LYS A 31 11.32 -14.03 4.24
CA LYS A 31 11.08 -14.24 5.67
C LYS A 31 10.88 -15.74 5.98
N HIS A 32 10.17 -16.45 5.12
CA HIS A 32 9.90 -17.88 5.31
C HIS A 32 11.09 -18.76 4.93
N ALA A 33 11.88 -18.39 3.92
CA ALA A 33 13.12 -19.08 3.56
C ALA A 33 14.16 -19.09 4.70
N GLN A 34 14.14 -18.06 5.56
CA GLN A 34 15.02 -17.94 6.72
C GLN A 34 14.51 -18.71 7.96
N GLY A 35 13.26 -19.19 7.98
CA GLY A 35 12.61 -19.66 9.21
C GLY A 35 11.86 -20.99 9.15
N CYS A 36 11.43 -21.47 7.97
CA CYS A 36 10.66 -22.70 7.83
C CYS A 36 11.07 -23.50 6.57
N ALA A 37 11.04 -24.83 6.69
CA ALA A 37 11.19 -25.73 5.55
C ALA A 37 10.03 -25.54 4.54
N ALA A 38 10.31 -25.69 3.25
CA ALA A 38 9.38 -25.33 2.17
C ALA A 38 8.06 -26.12 2.17
N ASP A 39 8.05 -27.29 2.82
CA ASP A 39 6.91 -28.19 3.04
C ASP A 39 5.91 -27.69 4.10
N GLN A 40 6.30 -26.72 4.93
CA GLN A 40 5.44 -26.11 5.96
C GLN A 40 4.77 -24.80 5.51
N ARG A 41 4.89 -24.44 4.23
CA ARG A 41 4.32 -23.20 3.67
C ARG A 41 2.84 -23.38 3.37
N ASP A 42 2.00 -22.62 4.06
CA ASP A 42 0.57 -22.51 3.73
C ASP A 42 0.35 -21.29 2.82
N PRO A 43 0.01 -21.47 1.53
CA PRO A 43 -0.19 -20.38 0.59
C PRO A 43 -1.33 -19.45 0.99
N VAL A 44 -2.33 -19.94 1.74
CA VAL A 44 -3.44 -19.12 2.23
C VAL A 44 -2.97 -18.17 3.32
N ILE A 45 -2.07 -18.62 4.21
CA ILE A 45 -1.50 -17.78 5.27
C ILE A 45 -0.56 -16.73 4.66
N GLU A 46 0.25 -17.12 3.67
CA GLU A 46 1.12 -16.19 2.94
C GLU A 46 0.32 -15.09 2.25
N GLU A 47 -0.76 -15.45 1.53
CA GLU A 47 -1.62 -14.48 0.86
C GLU A 47 -2.28 -13.53 1.86
N LYS A 48 -2.82 -14.03 2.98
CA LYS A 48 -3.37 -13.18 4.05
C LYS A 48 -2.34 -12.22 4.63
N ALA A 49 -1.09 -12.65 4.77
CA ALA A 49 -0.02 -11.80 5.26
C ALA A 49 0.33 -10.70 4.26
N VAL A 50 0.35 -11.01 2.96
CA VAL A 50 0.52 -10.03 1.88
C VAL A 50 -0.64 -9.04 1.85
N GLU A 51 -1.88 -9.49 1.94
CA GLU A 51 -3.06 -8.63 2.01
C GLU A 51 -3.01 -7.68 3.20
N ALA A 52 -2.63 -8.19 4.39
CA ALA A 52 -2.47 -7.36 5.59
C ALA A 52 -1.36 -6.30 5.43
N MET A 53 -0.26 -6.62 4.73
CA MET A 53 0.78 -5.63 4.42
C MET A 53 0.27 -4.55 3.48
N VAL A 54 -0.44 -4.94 2.41
CA VAL A 54 -1.04 -3.99 1.45
C VAL A 54 -2.05 -3.08 2.14
N GLU A 55 -2.90 -3.65 3.00
CA GLU A 55 -3.89 -2.89 3.76
C GLU A 55 -3.22 -1.87 4.69
N ARG A 56 -2.16 -2.26 5.40
CA ARG A 56 -1.38 -1.33 6.24
C ARG A 56 -0.74 -0.22 5.42
N PHE A 57 -0.22 -0.52 4.23
CA PHE A 57 0.36 0.48 3.34
C PHE A 57 -0.67 1.54 2.95
N VAL A 58 -1.85 1.12 2.47
CA VAL A 58 -2.92 2.04 2.06
C VAL A 58 -3.47 2.81 3.26
N CYS A 59 -3.73 2.13 4.37
CA CYS A 59 -4.25 2.75 5.59
C CYS A 59 -3.27 3.79 6.17
N SER A 60 -1.96 3.50 6.15
CA SER A 60 -0.94 4.46 6.57
C SER A 60 -0.93 5.71 5.68
N ALA A 61 -0.98 5.54 4.35
CA ALA A 61 -1.08 6.66 3.43
C ALA A 61 -2.35 7.49 3.68
N TYR A 62 -3.51 6.84 3.78
CA TYR A 62 -4.78 7.48 4.05
C TYR A 62 -4.75 8.28 5.37
N CYS A 63 -4.34 7.66 6.47
CA CYS A 63 -4.28 8.30 7.78
C CYS A 63 -3.29 9.47 7.82
N ASN A 64 -2.17 9.37 7.10
CA ASN A 64 -1.20 10.45 7.00
C ASN A 64 -1.76 11.64 6.21
N LEU A 65 -2.34 11.40 5.04
CA LEU A 65 -2.93 12.44 4.19
C LEU A 65 -4.11 13.13 4.87
N LYS A 66 -4.96 12.37 5.56
CA LYS A 66 -6.13 12.88 6.29
C LYS A 66 -5.75 13.97 7.31
N ARG A 67 -4.54 13.91 7.89
CA ARG A 67 -4.05 14.92 8.85
C ARG A 67 -3.75 16.28 8.22
N TYR A 68 -3.51 16.32 6.91
CA TYR A 68 -3.21 17.54 6.16
C TYR A 68 -4.44 18.15 5.47
N ILE A 69 -5.54 17.40 5.42
CA ILE A 69 -6.83 17.87 4.90
C ILE A 69 -7.64 18.42 6.06
N LYS A 70 -8.17 19.64 5.89
CA LYS A 70 -9.01 20.30 6.89
C LYS A 70 -10.18 19.42 7.29
N GLU A 71 -10.55 19.43 8.56
CA GLU A 71 -11.57 18.54 9.12
C GLU A 71 -12.91 18.68 8.39
N GLU A 72 -13.34 19.91 8.08
CA GLU A 72 -14.55 20.17 7.31
C GLU A 72 -14.53 19.60 5.87
N ASP A 73 -13.34 19.38 5.32
CA ASP A 73 -13.12 18.88 3.96
C ASP A 73 -12.84 17.37 3.93
N GLN A 74 -12.68 16.72 5.08
CA GLN A 74 -12.26 15.31 5.15
C GLN A 74 -13.28 14.36 4.52
N ASP A 75 -14.55 14.72 4.43
CA ASP A 75 -15.57 13.91 3.75
C ASP A 75 -15.73 14.27 2.26
N SER A 76 -15.23 15.42 1.82
CA SER A 76 -15.29 15.86 0.42
C SER A 76 -14.36 15.05 -0.49
N ARG A 77 -14.92 14.33 -1.46
CA ARG A 77 -14.11 13.62 -2.48
C ARG A 77 -13.26 14.58 -3.30
N GLN A 78 -13.81 15.74 -3.66
CA GLN A 78 -13.10 16.71 -4.48
C GLN A 78 -11.92 17.34 -3.74
N ALA A 79 -12.07 17.67 -2.46
CA ALA A 79 -10.97 18.23 -1.67
C ALA A 79 -9.79 17.26 -1.57
N TRP A 80 -10.07 15.96 -1.38
CA TRP A 80 -9.06 14.92 -1.40
C TRP A 80 -8.35 14.80 -2.75
N ILE A 81 -9.09 14.78 -3.86
CA ILE A 81 -8.51 14.68 -5.21
C ILE A 81 -7.60 15.88 -5.47
N THR A 82 -8.11 17.09 -5.21
CA THR A 82 -7.34 18.33 -5.36
C THR A 82 -6.05 18.28 -4.53
N PHE A 83 -6.11 17.81 -3.29
CA PHE A 83 -4.92 17.68 -2.44
C PHE A 83 -3.93 16.64 -3.00
N ILE A 84 -4.42 15.48 -3.45
CA ILE A 84 -3.60 14.43 -4.05
C ILE A 84 -2.85 14.92 -5.28
N GLU A 85 -3.52 15.68 -6.14
CA GLU A 85 -2.94 16.27 -7.35
C GLU A 85 -1.94 17.38 -7.01
N GLN A 86 -2.29 18.30 -6.10
CA GLN A 86 -1.42 19.43 -5.74
C GLN A 86 -0.12 19.01 -5.03
N GLN A 87 -0.14 17.87 -4.34
CA GLN A 87 1.00 17.37 -3.57
C GLN A 87 1.70 16.18 -4.24
N ASP A 88 1.37 15.86 -5.50
CA ASP A 88 1.95 14.73 -6.26
C ASP A 88 1.96 13.42 -5.46
N VAL A 89 0.88 13.15 -4.72
CA VAL A 89 0.82 12.04 -3.75
C VAL A 89 0.97 10.70 -4.46
N LEU A 90 0.35 10.53 -5.63
CA LEU A 90 0.42 9.27 -6.38
C LEU A 90 1.85 8.94 -6.82
N ALA A 91 2.59 9.94 -7.32
CA ALA A 91 3.99 9.77 -7.69
C ALA A 91 4.86 9.45 -6.46
N SER A 92 4.60 10.11 -5.33
CA SER A 92 5.28 9.83 -4.06
C SER A 92 5.02 8.40 -3.54
N LEU A 93 3.79 7.90 -3.70
CA LEU A 93 3.43 6.53 -3.34
C LEU A 93 4.11 5.51 -4.27
N GLU A 94 4.16 5.78 -5.58
CA GLU A 94 4.86 4.92 -6.55
C GLU A 94 6.36 4.86 -6.26
N ALA A 95 7.00 6.02 -6.01
CA ALA A 95 8.38 6.10 -5.61
C ALA A 95 8.64 5.28 -4.34
N SER A 96 7.80 5.46 -3.30
CA SER A 96 7.92 4.74 -2.04
C SER A 96 7.79 3.22 -2.22
N ALA A 97 6.83 2.76 -3.04
CA ALA A 97 6.66 1.33 -3.33
C ALA A 97 7.84 0.75 -4.15
N SER A 98 8.40 1.53 -5.07
CA SER A 98 9.52 1.11 -5.93
C SER A 98 10.86 1.02 -5.18
N GLN A 99 11.07 1.88 -4.18
CA GLN A 99 12.28 1.93 -3.34
C GLN A 99 12.40 0.77 -2.36
N ILE A 100 11.36 -0.05 -2.20
CA ILE A 100 11.44 -1.29 -1.43
C ILE A 100 12.30 -2.29 -2.23
N VAL A 101 13.61 -2.21 -2.01
CA VAL A 101 14.58 -3.15 -2.56
C VAL A 101 14.65 -4.36 -1.64
N LEU A 102 14.18 -5.49 -2.15
CA LEU A 102 14.30 -6.79 -1.50
C LEU A 102 15.18 -7.64 -2.41
N HIS A 103 16.36 -8.00 -1.91
CA HIS A 103 17.25 -8.93 -2.60
C HIS A 103 16.82 -10.36 -2.22
N ASP A 104 16.19 -11.04 -3.19
CA ASP A 104 16.13 -12.49 -3.23
C ASP A 104 17.40 -12.89 -4.02
N GLU A 105 18.45 -13.35 -3.33
CA GLU A 105 19.63 -13.91 -4.00
C GLU A 105 19.25 -15.18 -4.78
#